data_AF-A0A1H3UB13-F1
#
_entry.id   AF-A0A1H3UB13-F1
#
_cell.length_a   1.000
_cell.length_b   1.000
_cell.length_c   1.000
_cell.angle_alpha   90.00
_cell.angle_beta   90.00
_cell.angle_gamma   90.00
#
_symmetry.space_group_name_H-M   'P 1'
#
loop_
_entity.id
_entity.type
_entity.pdbx_description
1 polymer ?
#
loop_
_entity_poly.entity_id
_entity_poly.type
_entity_poly.pdbx_seq_one_letter_code
_entity_poly.pdbx_strand_id
1 'polypeptide(L)'
;MFHMLSVENFKSFSAKQSVKLAPITLIYGPNSSGKSSLIQSLMLLKQSLTRPSEQGGLVSNGEYVDLGDYAAMAHNHSVDSEMKFSYSYSTLSNVFRHDWFAGSVSLPKGSKGQIATHELTYMLSGKGKKSKNEEFTYLSNIKTSYGDDKNNAFELNLRSDLISRENAEKTQRLKHARGFHFTTAESRDSIFSFFSRMKGISKDYHKEIVKGLNDVSFRSDLNYATPSSVTIKDKIESGFGAALMNNLVTIVAKEIQEAFNSITYLGPLRSHPSRFYAPKGDQSGSVGKQGENTARFIYEKSPDITGKINEWFSNFEIPYTLTAESIGSAVTGSVICLQLKDLRTDVVVGPSDVGFGIGQLLPIIVEGIVRGESTICVEQPEIHLHPRLQAHLANFFIETSKTNQWIIETHSESLMLRMQNKIRQKEIAPSDVSVIYVQPTKSGAQIIEIPMDDDGDFLVEWPEGFFEERFKETFGL
;
A
#
# COMPACT_ATOMS: atom_id res chain seq x y z
N MET A 1 -7.86 -5.30 2.35
CA MET A 1 -6.92 -5.78 1.31
C MET A 1 -7.16 -4.99 0.04
N PHE A 2 -6.10 -4.75 -0.73
CA PHE A 2 -6.14 -4.05 -2.01
C PHE A 2 -6.46 -5.03 -3.15
N HIS A 3 -7.18 -4.59 -4.18
CA HIS A 3 -7.59 -5.42 -5.33
C HIS A 3 -6.95 -4.97 -6.63
N MET A 4 -6.61 -3.69 -6.74
CA MET A 4 -6.05 -3.12 -7.95
C MET A 4 -5.07 -2.01 -7.61
N LEU A 5 -4.04 -1.88 -8.43
CA LEU A 5 -3.14 -0.72 -8.47
C LEU A 5 -2.94 -0.32 -9.93
N SER A 6 -2.99 0.97 -10.22
CA SER A 6 -2.60 1.52 -11.52
C SER A 6 -1.67 2.71 -11.36
N VAL A 7 -0.72 2.83 -12.28
CA VAL A 7 0.28 3.89 -12.32
C VAL A 7 0.37 4.47 -13.74
N GLU A 8 0.53 5.79 -13.85
CA GLU A 8 0.73 6.51 -15.11
C GLU A 8 1.72 7.65 -14.89
N ASN A 9 2.63 7.84 -15.85
CA ASN A 9 3.70 8.85 -15.81
C ASN A 9 4.56 8.79 -14.54
N PHE A 10 4.88 7.57 -14.07
CA PHE A 10 5.69 7.34 -12.88
C PHE A 10 6.89 6.43 -13.21
N LYS A 11 8.09 6.99 -13.12
CA LYS A 11 9.37 6.35 -13.43
C LYS A 11 9.37 5.72 -14.82
N SER A 12 9.49 4.40 -14.91
CA SER A 12 9.50 3.69 -16.18
C SER A 12 8.11 3.62 -16.84
N PHE A 13 7.02 3.83 -16.09
CA PHE A 13 5.65 3.75 -16.62
C PHE A 13 5.22 5.07 -17.26
N SER A 14 5.06 5.08 -18.58
CA SER A 14 4.59 6.25 -19.33
C SER A 14 3.07 6.34 -19.38
N ALA A 15 2.44 5.33 -19.99
CA ALA A 15 1.00 5.17 -20.07
C ALA A 15 0.44 4.46 -18.83
N LYS A 16 -0.88 4.55 -18.62
CA LYS A 16 -1.57 3.85 -17.55
C LYS A 16 -1.32 2.34 -17.66
N GLN A 17 -0.75 1.76 -16.62
CA GLN A 17 -0.64 0.32 -16.44
C GLN A 17 -1.40 -0.09 -15.18
N SER A 18 -2.11 -1.21 -15.23
CA SER A 18 -2.95 -1.69 -14.14
C SER A 18 -2.53 -3.10 -13.74
N VAL A 19 -2.60 -3.38 -12.44
CA VAL A 19 -2.25 -4.65 -11.80
C VAL A 19 -3.42 -5.09 -10.95
N LYS A 20 -3.88 -6.33 -11.14
CA LYS A 20 -4.76 -6.99 -10.17
C LYS A 20 -3.94 -7.55 -9.02
N LEU A 21 -4.38 -7.25 -7.81
CA LEU A 21 -3.76 -7.70 -6.58
C LEU A 21 -4.61 -8.84 -5.99
N ALA A 22 -3.99 -9.99 -5.82
CA ALA A 22 -4.58 -11.17 -5.17
C ALA A 22 -4.05 -11.29 -3.73
N PRO A 23 -4.56 -12.24 -2.91
CA PRO A 23 -3.97 -12.55 -1.60
C PRO A 23 -2.44 -12.74 -1.66
N ILE A 24 -1.92 -13.31 -2.75
CA ILE A 24 -0.49 -13.33 -3.06
C ILE A 24 -0.29 -12.76 -4.45
N THR A 25 0.47 -11.68 -4.57
CA THR A 25 0.87 -11.10 -5.86
C THR A 25 2.36 -11.21 -6.04
N LEU A 26 2.80 -11.83 -7.12
CA LEU A 26 4.21 -12.01 -7.46
C LEU A 26 4.57 -11.14 -8.66
N ILE A 27 5.62 -10.33 -8.52
CA ILE A 27 6.10 -9.38 -9.53
C ILE A 27 7.47 -9.85 -10.04
N TYR A 28 7.50 -10.27 -11.30
CA TYR A 28 8.67 -10.73 -12.05
C TYR A 28 9.02 -9.77 -13.19
N GLY A 29 10.17 -9.99 -13.83
CA GLY A 29 10.69 -9.15 -14.92
C GLY A 29 12.20 -8.92 -14.78
N PRO A 30 12.87 -8.47 -15.86
CA PRO A 30 14.32 -8.27 -15.84
C PRO A 30 14.72 -7.13 -14.90
N ASN A 31 16.01 -7.04 -14.59
CA ASN A 31 16.52 -5.94 -13.78
C ASN A 31 16.25 -4.60 -14.47
N SER A 32 15.93 -3.59 -13.67
CA SER A 32 15.61 -2.24 -14.16
C SER A 32 14.36 -2.14 -15.06
N SER A 33 13.47 -3.15 -15.05
CA SER A 33 12.23 -3.11 -15.84
C SER A 33 11.11 -2.25 -15.25
N GLY A 34 11.18 -1.90 -13.96
CA GLY A 34 10.15 -1.14 -13.26
C GLY A 34 9.42 -1.89 -12.14
N LYS A 35 9.78 -3.15 -11.83
CA LYS A 35 9.17 -3.95 -10.74
C LYS A 35 9.09 -3.18 -9.41
N SER A 36 10.21 -2.68 -8.93
CA SER A 36 10.27 -1.93 -7.67
C SER A 36 9.50 -0.62 -7.75
N SER A 37 9.25 -0.07 -8.95
CA SER A 37 8.42 1.12 -9.12
C SER A 37 6.96 0.86 -8.75
N LEU A 38 6.45 -0.37 -8.89
CA LEU A 38 5.10 -0.73 -8.42
C LEU A 38 5.01 -0.65 -6.90
N ILE A 39 5.93 -1.31 -6.18
CA ILE A 39 5.95 -1.26 -4.70
C ILE A 39 6.24 0.16 -4.21
N GLN A 40 7.17 0.88 -4.86
CA GLN A 40 7.50 2.26 -4.52
C GLN A 40 6.30 3.21 -4.72
N SER A 41 5.41 2.95 -5.67
CA SER A 41 4.19 3.76 -5.83
C SER A 41 3.26 3.62 -4.62
N LEU A 42 3.08 2.40 -4.09
CA LEU A 42 2.31 2.17 -2.86
C LEU A 42 2.97 2.84 -1.65
N MET A 43 4.30 2.77 -1.56
CA MET A 43 5.05 3.42 -0.47
C MET A 43 5.01 4.94 -0.55
N LEU A 44 5.09 5.51 -1.75
CA LEU A 44 4.93 6.94 -2.00
C LEU A 44 3.53 7.40 -1.56
N LEU A 45 2.49 6.66 -1.94
CA LEU A 45 1.12 6.97 -1.54
C LEU A 45 0.93 6.80 -0.03
N LYS A 46 1.47 5.74 0.59
CA LYS A 46 1.46 5.58 2.05
C LYS A 46 2.08 6.78 2.75
N GLN A 47 3.28 7.18 2.32
CA GLN A 47 3.99 8.33 2.87
C GLN A 47 3.24 9.65 2.67
N SER A 48 2.52 9.78 1.55
CA SER A 48 1.81 11.00 1.16
C SER A 48 0.41 11.10 1.76
N LEU A 49 -0.32 10.00 1.96
CA LEU A 49 -1.76 10.04 2.31
C LEU A 49 -2.02 9.82 3.80
N THR A 50 -1.04 9.29 4.55
CA THR A 50 -1.23 8.96 5.97
C THR A 50 -0.99 10.14 6.92
N ARG A 51 -0.31 11.19 6.45
CA ARG A 51 0.01 12.39 7.26
C ARG A 51 -0.09 13.66 6.41
N PRO A 52 -0.55 14.79 6.98
CA PRO A 52 -0.55 16.06 6.27
C PRO A 52 0.88 16.52 5.98
N SER A 53 1.08 17.13 4.82
CA SER A 53 2.38 17.67 4.40
C SER A 53 2.28 19.12 3.96
N GLU A 54 3.23 19.93 4.43
CA GLU A 54 3.43 21.29 3.94
C GLU A 54 4.43 21.37 2.78
N GLN A 55 5.19 20.29 2.54
CA GLN A 55 6.23 20.24 1.52
C GLN A 55 5.68 19.94 0.11
N GLY A 56 4.48 19.35 0.02
CA GLY A 56 3.85 19.00 -1.25
C GLY A 56 2.72 17.98 -1.09
N GLY A 57 1.97 17.77 -2.15
CA GLY A 57 0.93 16.73 -2.25
C GLY A 57 1.51 15.32 -2.36
N LEU A 58 2.71 15.19 -2.92
CA LEU A 58 3.52 13.98 -2.87
C LEU A 58 4.69 14.22 -1.94
N VAL A 59 4.80 13.39 -0.91
CA VAL A 59 5.97 13.33 -0.02
C VAL A 59 6.91 12.29 -0.61
N SER A 60 7.85 12.72 -1.45
CA SER A 60 8.72 11.83 -2.23
C SER A 60 9.92 11.28 -1.45
N ASN A 61 10.28 11.92 -0.33
CA ASN A 61 11.44 11.55 0.49
C ASN A 61 11.02 11.43 1.96
N GLY A 62 11.31 10.28 2.58
CA GLY A 62 10.94 10.01 3.96
C GLY A 62 11.25 8.58 4.41
N GLU A 63 10.45 8.07 5.34
CA GLU A 63 10.66 6.79 6.02
C GLU A 63 10.68 5.59 5.07
N TYR A 64 9.77 5.55 4.08
CA TYR A 64 9.57 4.37 3.24
C TYR A 64 10.38 4.45 1.94
N VAL A 65 10.30 5.59 1.28
CA VAL A 65 10.93 5.83 -0.03
C VAL A 65 11.63 7.19 -0.07
N ASP A 66 12.70 7.21 -0.86
CA ASP A 66 13.47 8.38 -1.26
C ASP A 66 13.53 8.35 -2.79
N LEU A 67 12.72 9.20 -3.42
CA LEU A 67 12.49 9.21 -4.86
C LEU A 67 12.98 10.50 -5.53
N GLY A 68 13.56 11.43 -4.75
CA GLY A 68 13.98 12.75 -5.23
C GLY A 68 12.82 13.70 -5.50
N ASP A 69 13.01 14.63 -6.42
CA ASP A 69 12.01 15.64 -6.79
C ASP A 69 10.96 15.09 -7.78
N TYR A 70 9.92 15.86 -8.07
CA TYR A 70 8.90 15.49 -9.06
C TYR A 70 9.49 15.09 -10.41
N ALA A 71 10.53 15.80 -10.88
CA ALA A 71 11.22 15.45 -12.12
C ALA A 71 11.88 14.06 -12.06
N ALA A 72 12.43 13.63 -10.92
CA ALA A 72 13.03 12.30 -10.77
C ALA A 72 11.98 11.18 -10.82
N MET A 73 10.75 11.47 -10.37
CA MET A 73 9.63 10.55 -10.42
C MET A 73 8.90 10.54 -11.77
N ALA A 74 8.91 11.65 -12.52
CA ALA A 74 8.18 11.77 -13.78
C ALA A 74 8.83 10.94 -14.89
N HIS A 75 8.01 10.33 -15.75
CA HIS A 75 8.54 9.60 -16.88
C HIS A 75 9.32 10.54 -17.81
N ASN A 76 10.50 10.10 -18.25
CA ASN A 76 11.47 10.91 -19.01
C ASN A 76 11.80 12.26 -18.37
N HIS A 77 11.61 12.40 -17.05
CA HIS A 77 11.77 13.64 -16.31
C HIS A 77 10.91 14.80 -16.84
N SER A 78 9.84 14.49 -17.58
CA SER A 78 8.91 15.48 -18.13
C SER A 78 7.98 15.95 -17.03
N VAL A 79 8.21 17.16 -16.54
CA VAL A 79 7.38 17.73 -15.48
C VAL A 79 6.00 18.17 -15.98
N ASP A 80 5.80 18.35 -17.29
CA ASP A 80 4.57 18.89 -17.87
C ASP A 80 3.38 17.93 -17.79
N SER A 81 3.65 16.63 -17.73
CA SER A 81 2.63 15.59 -17.66
C SER A 81 2.17 15.37 -16.22
N GLU A 82 0.88 15.05 -16.05
CA GLU A 82 0.30 14.71 -14.76
C GLU A 82 0.75 13.31 -14.32
N MET A 83 0.96 13.09 -13.02
CA MET A 83 1.15 11.74 -12.46
C MET A 83 -0.19 11.22 -11.96
N LYS A 84 -0.57 10.00 -12.35
CA LYS A 84 -1.82 9.41 -11.91
C LYS A 84 -1.60 8.09 -11.21
N PHE A 85 -2.33 7.92 -10.12
CA PHE A 85 -2.38 6.68 -9.36
C PHE A 85 -3.84 6.28 -9.20
N SER A 86 -4.14 5.00 -9.41
CA SER A 86 -5.45 4.46 -9.06
C SER A 86 -5.28 3.22 -8.20
N TYR A 87 -6.13 3.04 -7.21
CA TYR A 87 -6.13 1.85 -6.37
C TYR A 87 -7.53 1.52 -5.91
N SER A 88 -7.76 0.25 -5.64
CA SER A 88 -9.01 -0.20 -5.01
C SER A 88 -8.75 -1.15 -3.87
N TYR A 89 -9.64 -1.15 -2.88
CA TYR A 89 -9.56 -2.03 -1.71
C TYR A 89 -10.96 -2.32 -1.14
N SER A 90 -11.06 -3.41 -0.37
CA SER A 90 -12.28 -3.68 0.41
C SER A 90 -12.41 -2.69 1.55
N THR A 91 -13.56 -2.01 1.65
CA THR A 91 -13.85 -1.06 2.73
C THR A 91 -13.72 -1.73 4.11
N LEU A 92 -13.08 -1.06 5.06
CA LEU A 92 -13.01 -1.54 6.43
C LEU A 92 -14.40 -1.39 7.08
N SER A 93 -14.92 -2.49 7.64
CA SER A 93 -16.28 -2.56 8.21
C SER A 93 -16.56 -1.57 9.37
N ASN A 94 -15.51 -0.95 9.90
CA ASN A 94 -15.54 -0.06 11.07
C ASN A 94 -15.61 1.44 10.75
N VAL A 95 -15.12 1.90 9.58
CA VAL A 95 -15.05 3.36 9.28
C VAL A 95 -16.44 3.97 9.20
N PHE A 96 -17.35 3.20 8.64
CA PHE A 96 -18.75 3.56 8.41
C PHE A 96 -19.67 3.26 9.61
N ARG A 97 -19.13 2.84 10.78
CA ARG A 97 -19.92 2.65 12.02
C ARG A 97 -20.21 3.95 12.78
N HIS A 98 -19.61 5.07 12.40
CA HIS A 98 -19.90 6.35 13.05
C HIS A 98 -21.32 6.81 12.74
N ASP A 99 -22.09 7.11 13.79
CA ASP A 99 -23.31 7.87 13.65
C ASP A 99 -22.94 9.24 13.08
N TRP A 100 -23.45 9.56 11.89
CA TRP A 100 -23.14 10.82 11.20
C TRP A 100 -23.61 12.03 12.03
N PHE A 101 -24.61 11.80 12.90
CA PHE A 101 -25.11 12.71 13.92
C PHE A 101 -25.65 11.89 15.10
N ALA A 102 -24.99 11.86 16.26
CA ALA A 102 -25.51 11.38 17.56
C ALA A 102 -26.62 10.28 17.54
N GLY A 103 -26.46 9.23 16.72
CA GLY A 103 -27.41 8.13 16.54
C GLY A 103 -28.58 8.31 15.54
N SER A 104 -28.80 9.49 14.96
CA SER A 104 -30.01 9.80 14.17
C SER A 104 -29.89 9.54 12.66
N VAL A 105 -28.68 9.50 12.10
CA VAL A 105 -28.44 9.26 10.66
C VAL A 105 -27.48 8.09 10.46
N SER A 106 -27.90 7.10 9.66
CA SER A 106 -27.09 5.91 9.33
C SER A 106 -27.08 5.59 7.84
N LEU A 107 -26.03 4.89 7.42
CA LEU A 107 -25.77 4.57 6.01
C LEU A 107 -26.86 3.70 5.38
N PRO A 108 -26.99 3.75 4.04
CA PRO A 108 -27.90 2.87 3.32
C PRO A 108 -27.64 1.38 3.63
N LYS A 109 -28.71 0.57 3.68
CA LYS A 109 -28.58 -0.90 3.80
C LYS A 109 -27.76 -1.44 2.61
N GLY A 110 -26.82 -2.35 2.86
CA GLY A 110 -25.94 -2.91 1.82
C GLY A 110 -24.63 -2.15 1.58
N SER A 111 -24.35 -1.09 2.35
CA SER A 111 -23.09 -0.33 2.26
C SER A 111 -21.89 -0.98 2.94
N LYS A 112 -22.00 -2.25 3.37
CA LYS A 112 -20.92 -2.98 4.08
C LYS A 112 -20.21 -3.92 3.12
N GLY A 113 -18.88 -3.84 3.07
CA GLY A 113 -18.05 -4.71 2.24
C GLY A 113 -18.02 -4.29 0.77
N GLN A 114 -18.07 -2.99 0.49
CA GLN A 114 -17.93 -2.48 -0.87
C GLN A 114 -16.47 -2.41 -1.28
N ILE A 115 -16.22 -2.25 -2.58
CA ILE A 115 -14.91 -1.88 -3.09
C ILE A 115 -14.88 -0.36 -3.15
N ALA A 116 -13.92 0.24 -2.45
CA ALA A 116 -13.58 1.64 -2.63
C ALA A 116 -12.52 1.73 -3.74
N THR A 117 -12.75 2.56 -4.74
CA THR A 117 -11.79 2.84 -5.81
C THR A 117 -11.47 4.32 -5.81
N HIS A 118 -10.19 4.64 -5.84
CA HIS A 118 -9.68 6.01 -5.87
C HIS A 118 -8.81 6.22 -7.10
N GLU A 119 -8.93 7.38 -7.72
CA GLU A 119 -8.04 7.87 -8.77
C GLU A 119 -7.50 9.24 -8.34
N LEU A 120 -6.18 9.32 -8.16
CA LEU A 120 -5.46 10.51 -7.72
C LEU A 120 -4.62 11.05 -8.86
N THR A 121 -4.72 12.35 -9.12
CA THR A 121 -3.92 13.05 -10.13
C THR A 121 -3.08 14.13 -9.46
N TYR A 122 -1.76 14.04 -9.62
CA TYR A 122 -0.80 14.96 -9.04
C TYR A 122 -0.09 15.79 -10.11
N MET A 123 0.09 17.07 -9.81
CA MET A 123 0.78 18.03 -10.68
C MET A 123 1.86 18.77 -9.90
N LEU A 124 2.84 19.30 -10.63
CA LEU A 124 3.86 20.21 -10.11
C LEU A 124 3.44 21.66 -10.41
N SER A 125 3.38 22.49 -9.36
CA SER A 125 3.16 23.94 -9.49
C SER A 125 4.49 24.68 -9.42
N GLY A 126 4.60 25.82 -10.13
CA GLY A 126 5.79 26.69 -10.05
C GLY A 126 6.91 26.33 -11.02
N LYS A 127 6.64 25.45 -11.99
CA LYS A 127 7.56 25.08 -13.07
C LYS A 127 8.09 26.33 -13.79
N GLY A 128 9.39 26.37 -14.05
CA GLY A 128 10.01 27.45 -14.81
C GLY A 128 10.12 28.80 -14.08
N LYS A 129 9.77 28.88 -12.80
CA LYS A 129 10.04 30.07 -11.97
C LYS A 129 11.54 30.17 -11.65
N LYS A 130 12.01 31.39 -11.34
CA LYS A 130 13.44 31.69 -11.14
C LYS A 130 14.08 30.92 -9.97
N SER A 131 13.29 30.50 -8.99
CA SER A 131 13.77 29.75 -7.81
C SER A 131 13.06 28.42 -7.70
N LYS A 132 13.82 27.32 -7.59
CA LYS A 132 13.28 25.98 -7.32
C LYS A 132 12.47 25.91 -6.02
N ASN A 133 12.71 26.82 -5.07
CA ASN A 133 11.95 26.89 -3.82
C ASN A 133 10.49 27.33 -4.04
N GLU A 134 10.11 27.73 -5.25
CA GLU A 134 8.72 28.01 -5.62
C GLU A 134 7.93 26.76 -6.04
N GLU A 135 8.61 25.65 -6.28
CA GLU A 135 8.00 24.41 -6.73
C GLU A 135 7.37 23.64 -5.57
N PHE A 136 6.19 23.07 -5.81
CA PHE A 136 5.57 22.10 -4.91
C PHE A 136 4.60 21.23 -5.70
N THR A 137 4.49 19.97 -5.30
CA THR A 137 3.49 19.05 -5.82
C THR A 137 2.14 19.31 -5.15
N TYR A 138 1.03 19.02 -5.81
CA TYR A 138 -0.29 19.09 -5.20
C TYR A 138 -1.24 18.06 -5.83
N LEU A 139 -2.22 17.60 -5.05
CA LEU A 139 -3.31 16.78 -5.56
C LEU A 139 -4.26 17.66 -6.37
N SER A 140 -4.21 17.51 -7.69
CA SER A 140 -5.01 18.28 -8.64
C SER A 140 -6.44 17.76 -8.78
N ASN A 141 -6.62 16.43 -8.68
CA ASN A 141 -7.91 15.77 -8.78
C ASN A 141 -7.94 14.50 -7.92
N ILE A 142 -9.05 14.27 -7.23
CA ILE A 142 -9.38 13.01 -6.57
C ILE A 142 -10.78 12.56 -7.00
N LYS A 143 -10.82 11.40 -7.65
CA LYS A 143 -12.06 10.69 -7.96
C LYS A 143 -12.17 9.49 -7.03
N THR A 144 -13.30 9.33 -6.37
CA THR A 144 -13.57 8.23 -5.45
C THR A 144 -14.94 7.63 -5.78
N SER A 145 -14.99 6.31 -5.94
CA SER A 145 -16.23 5.57 -6.14
C SER A 145 -16.33 4.44 -5.12
N TYR A 146 -17.51 4.29 -4.52
CA TYR A 146 -17.85 3.18 -3.65
C TYR A 146 -18.89 2.33 -4.34
N GLY A 147 -18.65 1.03 -4.48
CA GLY A 147 -19.59 0.12 -5.12
C GLY A 147 -18.94 -1.13 -5.69
N ASP A 148 -19.75 -1.95 -6.36
CA ASP A 148 -19.30 -2.99 -7.28
C ASP A 148 -19.80 -2.66 -8.70
N ASP A 149 -19.43 -3.49 -9.69
CA ASP A 149 -19.82 -3.31 -11.10
C ASP A 149 -21.35 -3.23 -11.33
N LYS A 150 -22.16 -3.61 -10.33
CA LYS A 150 -23.63 -3.67 -10.42
C LYS A 150 -24.33 -2.61 -9.58
N ASN A 151 -23.70 -2.09 -8.53
CA ASN A 151 -24.27 -1.14 -7.57
C ASN A 151 -23.24 -0.13 -7.06
N ASN A 152 -23.19 1.05 -7.68
CA ASN A 152 -22.47 2.20 -7.14
C ASN A 152 -23.26 2.84 -5.98
N ALA A 153 -22.64 2.90 -4.80
CA ALA A 153 -23.17 3.61 -3.65
C ALA A 153 -23.08 5.12 -3.84
N PHE A 154 -21.90 5.63 -4.18
CA PHE A 154 -21.69 7.03 -4.54
C PHE A 154 -20.39 7.25 -5.32
N GLU A 155 -20.32 8.39 -5.99
CA GLU A 155 -19.15 8.88 -6.71
C GLU A 155 -18.85 10.34 -6.32
N LEU A 156 -17.64 10.56 -5.83
CA LEU A 156 -17.12 11.83 -5.37
C LEU A 156 -15.95 12.24 -6.26
N ASN A 157 -16.09 13.34 -6.99
CA ASN A 157 -15.05 13.84 -7.87
C ASN A 157 -14.73 15.31 -7.55
N LEU A 158 -13.51 15.53 -7.04
CA LEU A 158 -13.07 16.81 -6.48
C LEU A 158 -11.80 17.28 -7.17
N ARG A 159 -11.78 18.55 -7.56
CA ARG A 159 -10.65 19.18 -8.27
C ARG A 159 -10.15 20.41 -7.55
N SER A 160 -8.84 20.59 -7.57
CA SER A 160 -8.14 21.72 -6.95
C SER A 160 -8.42 23.04 -7.67
N ASP A 161 -8.53 24.13 -6.91
CA ASP A 161 -8.77 25.49 -7.45
C ASP A 161 -7.54 26.09 -8.15
N LEU A 162 -6.35 25.49 -7.99
CA LEU A 162 -5.08 26.03 -8.51
C LEU A 162 -4.97 26.02 -10.03
N ILE A 163 -5.63 25.09 -10.71
CA ILE A 163 -5.45 24.84 -12.16
C ILE A 163 -5.72 26.09 -13.01
N SER A 164 -6.49 27.04 -12.49
CA SER A 164 -6.81 28.31 -13.17
C SER A 164 -5.86 29.48 -12.85
N ARG A 165 -4.82 29.29 -12.01
CA ARG A 165 -4.06 30.41 -11.36
C ARG A 165 -2.55 30.16 -11.19
N GLU A 166 -1.89 29.52 -12.14
CA GLU A 166 -0.44 29.21 -12.04
C GLU A 166 0.49 30.44 -12.04
N ASN A 167 0.04 31.58 -12.55
CA ASN A 167 0.86 32.79 -12.61
C ASN A 167 0.99 33.54 -11.27
N ALA A 168 0.22 33.15 -10.26
CA ALA A 168 0.18 33.81 -8.96
C ALA A 168 1.45 33.58 -8.11
N GLU A 169 1.62 34.39 -7.06
CA GLU A 169 2.68 34.20 -6.07
C GLU A 169 2.51 32.87 -5.32
N LYS A 170 3.61 32.30 -4.81
CA LYS A 170 3.64 30.98 -4.13
C LYS A 170 2.56 30.85 -3.05
N THR A 171 2.37 31.86 -2.21
CA THR A 171 1.38 31.85 -1.12
C THR A 171 -0.05 31.72 -1.65
N GLN A 172 -0.39 32.41 -2.74
CA GLN A 172 -1.68 32.30 -3.39
C GLN A 172 -1.85 30.94 -4.06
N ARG A 173 -0.80 30.43 -4.71
CA ARG A 173 -0.81 29.09 -5.31
C ARG A 173 -1.05 28.01 -4.27
N LEU A 174 -0.37 28.05 -3.13
CA LEU A 174 -0.58 27.12 -2.01
C LEU A 174 -2.02 27.19 -1.47
N LYS A 175 -2.57 28.40 -1.33
CA LYS A 175 -3.96 28.59 -0.89
C LYS A 175 -4.95 27.96 -1.87
N HIS A 176 -4.75 28.12 -3.18
CA HIS A 176 -5.60 27.54 -4.21
C HIS A 176 -5.40 26.03 -4.37
N ALA A 177 -4.18 25.53 -4.19
CA ALA A 177 -3.89 24.10 -4.22
C ALA A 177 -4.67 23.32 -3.16
N ARG A 178 -4.87 23.96 -2.01
CA ARG A 178 -5.61 23.45 -0.85
C ARG A 178 -7.12 23.58 -0.97
N GLY A 179 -7.64 24.32 -1.97
CA GLY A 179 -9.07 24.50 -2.19
C GLY A 179 -9.58 23.53 -3.24
N PHE A 180 -10.77 22.97 -3.02
CA PHE A 180 -11.37 21.99 -3.93
C PHE A 180 -12.86 22.24 -4.16
N HIS A 181 -13.33 21.86 -5.35
CA HIS A 181 -14.72 21.92 -5.78
C HIS A 181 -15.14 20.67 -6.58
N PHE A 182 -16.45 20.44 -6.69
CA PHE A 182 -17.01 19.37 -7.53
C PHE A 182 -16.79 19.64 -9.02
N THR A 183 -16.36 18.62 -9.75
CA THR A 183 -16.09 18.73 -11.19
C THR A 183 -17.31 18.56 -12.08
N THR A 184 -18.28 17.72 -11.70
CA THR A 184 -19.43 17.37 -12.54
C THR A 184 -20.76 17.45 -11.78
N ALA A 185 -21.84 17.73 -12.52
CA ALA A 185 -23.21 17.59 -12.00
C ALA A 185 -23.50 16.15 -11.58
N GLU A 186 -22.98 15.17 -12.34
CA GLU A 186 -23.11 13.74 -12.06
C GLU A 186 -22.57 13.35 -10.68
N SER A 187 -21.42 13.90 -10.26
CA SER A 187 -20.91 13.65 -8.90
C SER A 187 -21.85 14.22 -7.84
N ARG A 188 -22.41 15.43 -8.06
CA ARG A 188 -23.38 16.03 -7.12
C ARG A 188 -24.65 15.19 -7.04
N ASP A 189 -25.17 14.72 -8.18
CA ASP A 189 -26.37 13.89 -8.25
C ASP A 189 -26.15 12.53 -7.58
N SER A 190 -24.97 11.94 -7.76
CA SER A 190 -24.54 10.70 -7.11
C SER A 190 -24.50 10.84 -5.58
N ILE A 191 -23.88 11.92 -5.08
CA ILE A 191 -23.85 12.21 -3.63
C ILE A 191 -25.26 12.52 -3.10
N PHE A 192 -26.07 13.29 -3.83
CA PHE A 192 -27.45 13.56 -3.44
C PHE A 192 -28.26 12.27 -3.31
N SER A 193 -28.17 11.38 -4.30
CA SER A 193 -28.81 10.06 -4.29
C SER A 193 -28.35 9.20 -3.11
N PHE A 194 -27.07 9.28 -2.75
CA PHE A 194 -26.54 8.61 -1.57
C PHE A 194 -27.13 9.16 -0.26
N PHE A 195 -27.12 10.48 -0.06
CA PHE A 195 -27.69 11.10 1.12
C PHE A 195 -29.21 10.88 1.22
N SER A 196 -29.96 11.00 0.14
CA SER A 196 -31.40 10.72 0.12
C SER A 196 -31.78 9.28 0.47
N ARG A 197 -30.84 8.33 0.36
CA ARG A 197 -31.02 6.92 0.77
C ARG A 197 -30.57 6.65 2.21
N MET A 198 -29.92 7.60 2.88
CA MET A 198 -29.56 7.44 4.30
C MET A 198 -30.81 7.38 5.17
N LYS A 199 -30.78 6.50 6.17
CA LYS A 199 -31.85 6.47 7.17
C LYS A 199 -31.74 7.69 8.07
N GLY A 200 -32.87 8.33 8.37
CA GLY A 200 -32.94 9.50 9.25
C GLY A 200 -33.00 10.84 8.51
N ILE A 201 -32.84 10.86 7.19
CA ILE A 201 -32.96 12.08 6.38
C ILE A 201 -34.39 12.19 5.83
N SER A 202 -35.17 13.17 6.32
CA SER A 202 -36.50 13.51 5.77
C SER A 202 -36.37 14.15 4.39
N LYS A 203 -37.40 14.00 3.55
CA LYS A 203 -37.52 14.68 2.25
C LYS A 203 -37.44 16.21 2.37
N ASP A 204 -37.80 16.76 3.53
CA ASP A 204 -37.75 18.20 3.79
C ASP A 204 -36.32 18.75 3.67
N TYR A 205 -35.32 17.93 4.02
CA TYR A 205 -33.89 18.31 3.92
C TYR A 205 -33.33 18.18 2.50
N HIS A 206 -34.04 17.58 1.54
CA HIS A 206 -33.50 17.39 0.19
C HIS A 206 -33.14 18.71 -0.50
N LYS A 207 -33.97 19.75 -0.31
CA LYS A 207 -33.69 21.08 -0.87
C LYS A 207 -32.44 21.70 -0.25
N GLU A 208 -32.25 21.53 1.06
CA GLU A 208 -31.05 22.00 1.76
C GLU A 208 -29.79 21.24 1.34
N ILE A 209 -29.90 19.93 1.11
CA ILE A 209 -28.79 19.09 0.62
C ILE A 209 -28.37 19.55 -0.77
N VAL A 210 -29.32 19.71 -1.71
CA VAL A 210 -29.01 20.18 -3.07
C VAL A 210 -28.36 21.56 -3.05
N LYS A 211 -28.90 22.49 -2.23
CA LYS A 211 -28.30 23.81 -2.07
C LYS A 211 -26.88 23.73 -1.51
N GLY A 212 -26.67 22.92 -0.47
CA GLY A 212 -25.35 22.67 0.09
C GLY A 212 -24.37 22.14 -0.96
N LEU A 213 -24.74 21.09 -1.70
CA LEU A 213 -23.88 20.48 -2.71
C LEU A 213 -23.43 21.43 -3.83
N ASN A 214 -24.27 22.40 -4.20
CA ASN A 214 -23.94 23.38 -5.24
C ASN A 214 -22.97 24.48 -4.77
N ASP A 215 -23.00 24.81 -3.47
CA ASP A 215 -22.25 25.93 -2.89
C ASP A 215 -21.05 25.49 -2.02
N VAL A 216 -20.82 24.18 -1.89
CA VAL A 216 -19.69 23.61 -1.13
C VAL A 216 -18.38 23.79 -1.89
N SER A 217 -17.48 24.55 -1.30
CA SER A 217 -16.04 24.41 -1.51
C SER A 217 -15.42 23.88 -0.21
N PHE A 218 -14.43 23.00 -0.30
CA PHE A 218 -13.74 22.51 0.89
C PHE A 218 -12.25 22.82 0.82
N ARG A 219 -11.62 22.88 1.99
CA ARG A 219 -10.17 22.98 2.10
C ARG A 219 -9.56 21.66 2.53
N SER A 220 -8.32 21.46 2.16
CA SER A 220 -7.50 20.34 2.61
C SER A 220 -6.05 20.77 2.70
N ASP A 221 -5.20 19.94 3.29
CA ASP A 221 -3.78 19.93 2.95
C ASP A 221 -3.56 19.59 1.45
N LEU A 222 -2.30 19.61 1.02
CA LEU A 222 -1.93 19.38 -0.38
C LEU A 222 -2.12 17.94 -0.85
N ASN A 223 -2.29 16.99 0.07
CA ASN A 223 -2.29 15.54 -0.17
C ASN A 223 -3.63 14.84 0.16
N TYR A 224 -4.64 15.58 0.62
CA TYR A 224 -5.94 15.07 1.06
C TYR A 224 -5.89 14.18 2.32
N ALA A 225 -4.82 14.28 3.13
CA ALA A 225 -4.74 13.49 4.36
C ALA A 225 -5.79 13.93 5.38
N THR A 226 -5.94 15.24 5.61
CA THR A 226 -6.78 15.84 6.65
C THR A 226 -7.69 16.94 6.07
N PRO A 227 -8.67 16.57 5.21
CA PRO A 227 -9.59 17.55 4.65
C PRO A 227 -10.39 18.21 5.78
N SER A 228 -10.50 19.54 5.73
CA SER A 228 -11.15 20.34 6.76
C SER A 228 -11.84 21.58 6.18
N SER A 229 -12.95 21.97 6.83
CA SER A 229 -13.72 23.19 6.55
C SER A 229 -14.35 23.26 5.15
N VAL A 230 -15.62 22.87 5.09
CA VAL A 230 -16.55 23.36 4.06
C VAL A 230 -16.70 24.87 4.25
N THR A 231 -16.15 25.66 3.32
CA THR A 231 -16.46 27.09 3.23
C THR A 231 -17.61 27.24 2.25
N ILE A 232 -18.82 27.48 2.75
CA ILE A 232 -19.99 27.76 1.91
C ILE A 232 -19.80 29.18 1.35
N LYS A 233 -19.90 29.33 0.03
CA LYS A 233 -19.58 30.60 -0.65
C LYS A 233 -20.49 31.78 -0.27
N ASP A 234 -21.61 31.57 0.40
CA ASP A 234 -22.52 32.64 0.82
C ASP A 234 -23.12 32.42 2.22
N LYS A 235 -23.37 33.54 2.92
CA LYS A 235 -23.99 33.66 4.26
C LYS A 235 -25.43 33.11 4.31
N ILE A 236 -25.64 31.81 4.09
CA ILE A 236 -26.96 31.20 4.23
C ILE A 236 -26.88 29.91 5.04
N GLU A 237 -27.82 29.81 5.98
CA GLU A 237 -28.20 28.71 6.88
C GLU A 237 -28.38 27.34 6.20
N SER A 238 -27.37 26.78 5.55
CA SER A 238 -27.38 25.37 5.09
C SER A 238 -26.37 24.54 5.87
N GLY A 239 -26.50 24.58 7.20
CA GLY A 239 -25.64 23.81 8.10
C GLY A 239 -25.70 22.30 7.85
N PHE A 240 -26.86 21.77 7.44
CA PHE A 240 -27.05 20.32 7.31
C PHE A 240 -26.35 19.72 6.09
N GLY A 241 -26.60 20.23 4.88
CA GLY A 241 -25.96 19.75 3.65
C GLY A 241 -24.44 19.91 3.67
N ALA A 242 -23.95 21.02 4.20
CA ALA A 242 -22.52 21.25 4.39
C ALA A 242 -21.90 20.31 5.44
N ALA A 243 -22.59 20.04 6.56
CA ALA A 243 -22.13 19.09 7.57
C ALA A 243 -22.06 17.66 7.01
N LEU A 244 -23.07 17.23 6.24
CA LEU A 244 -23.05 15.94 5.53
C LEU A 244 -21.83 15.85 4.60
N MET A 245 -21.57 16.90 3.82
CA MET A 245 -20.40 16.92 2.94
C MET A 245 -19.08 16.88 3.69
N ASN A 246 -18.95 17.64 4.77
CA ASN A 246 -17.75 17.62 5.61
C ASN A 246 -17.50 16.22 6.18
N ASN A 247 -18.55 15.57 6.71
CA ASN A 247 -18.46 14.21 7.21
C ASN A 247 -18.06 13.21 6.11
N LEU A 248 -18.63 13.32 4.91
CA LEU A 248 -18.29 12.45 3.78
C LEU A 248 -16.80 12.55 3.43
N VAL A 249 -16.27 13.76 3.21
CA VAL A 249 -14.86 13.94 2.81
C VAL A 249 -13.90 13.48 3.92
N THR A 250 -14.24 13.73 5.19
CA THR A 250 -13.47 13.26 6.34
C THR A 250 -13.48 11.74 6.46
N ILE A 251 -14.62 11.10 6.25
CA ILE A 251 -14.74 9.62 6.26
C ILE A 251 -13.89 9.01 5.15
N VAL A 252 -13.97 9.54 3.92
CA VAL A 252 -13.15 9.07 2.79
C VAL A 252 -11.66 9.20 3.10
N ALA A 253 -11.22 10.35 3.61
CA ALA A 253 -9.81 10.54 3.96
C ALA A 253 -9.35 9.61 5.08
N LYS A 254 -10.16 9.43 6.13
CA LYS A 254 -9.87 8.49 7.23
C LYS A 254 -9.76 7.06 6.72
N GLU A 255 -10.64 6.64 5.81
CA GLU A 255 -10.60 5.31 5.22
C GLU A 255 -9.32 5.08 4.40
N ILE A 256 -8.94 6.06 3.57
CA ILE A 256 -7.68 6.02 2.81
C ILE A 256 -6.50 5.90 3.78
N GLN A 257 -6.47 6.71 4.85
CA GLN A 257 -5.42 6.63 5.87
C GLN A 257 -5.34 5.23 6.51
N GLU A 258 -6.47 4.66 6.92
CA GLU A 258 -6.51 3.32 7.52
C GLU A 258 -6.05 2.24 6.52
N ALA A 259 -6.50 2.30 5.27
CA ALA A 259 -6.08 1.39 4.21
C ALA A 259 -4.56 1.45 3.99
N PHE A 260 -3.96 2.64 3.85
CA PHE A 260 -2.51 2.78 3.67
C PHE A 260 -1.71 2.51 4.95
N ASN A 261 -2.26 2.75 6.14
CA ASN A 261 -1.64 2.36 7.40
C ASN A 261 -1.57 0.83 7.57
N SER A 262 -2.47 0.09 6.93
CA SER A 262 -2.41 -1.38 6.89
C SER A 262 -1.27 -1.94 6.03
N ILE A 263 -0.69 -1.13 5.13
CA ILE A 263 0.42 -1.55 4.27
C ILE A 263 1.73 -1.51 5.05
N THR A 264 2.55 -2.56 4.97
CA THR A 264 3.92 -2.58 5.49
C THR A 264 4.90 -2.96 4.38
N TYR A 265 6.18 -2.71 4.61
CA TYR A 265 7.21 -2.88 3.59
C TYR A 265 8.50 -3.41 4.17
N LEU A 266 9.00 -4.47 3.55
CA LEU A 266 10.30 -5.07 3.76
C LEU A 266 11.14 -4.90 2.50
N GLY A 267 12.21 -4.14 2.60
CA GLY A 267 13.15 -3.93 1.51
C GLY A 267 13.99 -5.18 1.19
N PRO A 268 14.77 -5.14 0.09
CA PRO A 268 15.55 -6.29 -0.38
C PRO A 268 16.73 -6.61 0.54
N LEU A 269 17.29 -5.58 1.19
CA LEU A 269 18.41 -5.69 2.11
C LEU A 269 17.91 -5.51 3.54
N ARG A 270 17.84 -6.61 4.29
CA ARG A 270 17.51 -6.59 5.71
C ARG A 270 18.80 -6.46 6.53
N SER A 271 18.69 -5.78 7.66
CA SER A 271 19.81 -5.54 8.56
C SER A 271 20.42 -6.86 9.04
N HIS A 272 21.75 -6.89 9.09
CA HIS A 272 22.45 -8.02 9.68
C HIS A 272 22.06 -8.21 11.15
N PRO A 273 21.85 -9.46 11.60
CA PRO A 273 21.55 -9.71 13.00
C PRO A 273 22.68 -9.22 13.92
N SER A 274 22.32 -8.36 14.87
CA SER A 274 23.21 -7.90 15.93
C SER A 274 23.22 -8.89 17.09
N ARG A 275 24.28 -8.87 17.92
CA ARG A 275 24.30 -9.62 19.19
C ARG A 275 23.34 -9.03 20.23
N PHE A 276 23.19 -7.71 20.22
CA PHE A 276 22.37 -6.96 21.15
C PHE A 276 21.42 -6.04 20.37
N TYR A 277 20.17 -5.97 20.81
CA TYR A 277 19.16 -5.09 20.23
C TYR A 277 18.63 -4.15 21.30
N ALA A 278 18.74 -2.85 21.04
CA ALA A 278 18.12 -1.82 21.87
C ALA A 278 16.78 -1.44 21.23
N PRO A 279 15.63 -1.89 21.75
CA PRO A 279 14.34 -1.54 21.21
C PRO A 279 14.17 -0.03 21.29
N LYS A 280 13.86 0.60 20.15
CA LYS A 280 13.46 2.00 20.11
C LYS A 280 11.97 2.07 20.47
N GLY A 281 11.54 3.14 21.13
CA GLY A 281 10.14 3.40 21.47
C GLY A 281 9.24 3.72 20.29
N ASP A 282 9.53 3.16 19.11
CA ASP A 282 8.71 3.31 17.93
C ASP A 282 7.40 2.55 18.11
N GLN A 283 6.29 3.25 17.93
CA GLN A 283 4.93 2.70 18.01
C GLN A 283 4.51 2.00 16.70
N SER A 284 5.40 1.93 15.70
CA SER A 284 5.15 1.18 14.47
C SER A 284 4.79 -0.28 14.77
N GLY A 285 3.67 -0.72 14.19
CA GLY A 285 3.21 -2.11 14.24
C GLY A 285 3.90 -3.01 13.22
N SER A 286 5.08 -2.64 12.71
CA SER A 286 5.84 -3.36 11.67
C SER A 286 7.30 -3.56 12.11
N VAL A 287 7.92 -4.64 11.64
CA VAL A 287 9.36 -4.92 11.86
C VAL A 287 10.29 -3.86 11.23
N GLY A 288 9.75 -2.96 10.41
CA GLY A 288 10.50 -1.90 9.76
C GLY A 288 11.10 -2.33 8.41
N LYS A 289 11.55 -1.36 7.61
CA LYS A 289 11.99 -1.59 6.22
C LYS A 289 13.14 -2.59 6.13
N GLN A 290 14.01 -2.62 7.13
CA GLN A 290 15.18 -3.48 7.18
C GLN A 290 15.04 -4.58 8.24
N GLY A 291 13.88 -4.71 8.89
CA GLY A 291 13.69 -5.64 10.00
C GLY A 291 14.29 -5.14 11.32
N GLU A 292 14.58 -3.85 11.47
CA GLU A 292 15.21 -3.25 12.64
C GLU A 292 14.43 -3.46 13.95
N ASN A 293 13.12 -3.66 13.88
CA ASN A 293 12.24 -3.90 15.04
C ASN A 293 11.97 -5.40 15.29
N THR A 294 12.57 -6.32 14.51
CA THR A 294 12.31 -7.77 14.59
C THR A 294 12.53 -8.34 16.00
N ALA A 295 13.68 -8.03 16.61
CA ALA A 295 14.01 -8.53 17.96
C ALA A 295 13.05 -7.99 19.03
N ARG A 296 12.56 -6.76 18.88
CA ARG A 296 11.57 -6.15 19.78
C ARG A 296 10.29 -6.97 19.81
N PHE A 297 9.73 -7.29 18.64
CA PHE A 297 8.50 -8.09 18.56
C PHE A 297 8.68 -9.50 19.10
N ILE A 298 9.82 -10.14 18.83
CA ILE A 298 10.12 -11.47 19.36
C ILE A 298 10.13 -11.43 20.89
N TYR A 299 10.80 -10.45 21.50
CA TYR A 299 10.86 -10.32 22.95
C TYR A 299 9.51 -9.96 23.57
N GLU A 300 8.84 -8.90 23.08
CA GLU A 300 7.59 -8.38 23.66
C GLU A 300 6.41 -9.37 23.55
N LYS A 301 6.42 -10.25 22.54
CA LYS A 301 5.36 -11.25 22.32
C LYS A 301 5.77 -12.68 22.68
N SER A 302 6.92 -12.86 23.34
CA SER A 302 7.31 -14.16 23.87
C SER A 302 6.42 -14.57 25.05
N PRO A 303 6.11 -15.88 25.23
CA PRO A 303 6.61 -17.02 24.47
C PRO A 303 5.77 -17.37 23.23
N ASP A 304 4.61 -16.73 23.03
CA ASP A 304 3.67 -17.11 21.96
C ASP A 304 4.29 -16.97 20.57
N ILE A 305 5.01 -15.86 20.33
CA ILE A 305 5.65 -15.63 19.03
C ILE A 305 6.84 -16.56 18.78
N THR A 306 7.65 -16.85 19.79
CA THR A 306 8.81 -17.75 19.66
C THR A 306 8.36 -19.18 19.41
N GLY A 307 7.25 -19.63 20.03
CA GLY A 307 6.60 -20.89 19.69
C GLY A 307 6.24 -20.99 18.21
N LYS A 308 5.56 -19.98 17.67
CA LYS A 308 5.19 -19.93 16.24
C LYS A 308 6.41 -19.85 15.31
N ILE A 309 7.43 -19.06 15.67
CA ILE A 309 8.67 -18.98 14.87
C ILE A 309 9.37 -20.34 14.86
N ASN A 310 9.41 -21.05 15.98
CA ASN A 310 10.04 -22.37 16.08
C ASN A 310 9.28 -23.44 15.29
N GLU A 311 7.95 -23.38 15.26
CA GLU A 311 7.13 -24.21 14.37
C GLU A 311 7.50 -23.94 12.90
N TRP A 312 7.61 -22.68 12.51
CA TRP A 312 8.08 -22.34 11.18
C TRP A 312 9.51 -22.82 10.91
N PHE A 313 10.45 -22.63 11.82
CA PHE A 313 11.81 -23.15 11.67
C PHE A 313 11.81 -24.66 11.40
N SER A 314 10.95 -25.42 12.10
CA SER A 314 10.74 -26.84 11.81
C SER A 314 10.18 -27.07 10.40
N ASN A 315 9.16 -26.33 9.98
CA ASN A 315 8.57 -26.41 8.64
C ASN A 315 9.54 -25.99 7.50
N PHE A 316 10.49 -25.11 7.81
CA PHE A 316 11.58 -24.70 6.91
C PHE A 316 12.78 -25.67 6.94
N GLU A 317 12.73 -26.72 7.78
CA GLU A 317 13.84 -27.64 8.05
C GLU A 317 15.12 -26.90 8.51
N ILE A 318 14.93 -25.83 9.28
CA ILE A 318 15.99 -25.06 9.92
C ILE A 318 16.24 -25.71 11.29
N PRO A 319 17.43 -26.27 11.54
CA PRO A 319 17.71 -27.06 12.75
C PRO A 319 18.04 -26.15 13.95
N TYR A 320 17.23 -25.13 14.20
CA TYR A 320 17.39 -24.20 15.30
C TYR A 320 16.07 -24.00 16.04
N THR A 321 16.16 -23.68 17.33
CA THR A 321 15.07 -23.05 18.09
C THR A 321 15.50 -21.69 18.57
N LEU A 322 14.63 -20.70 18.44
CA LEU A 322 14.78 -19.31 18.85
C LEU A 322 14.21 -19.08 20.25
N THR A 323 14.99 -18.42 21.09
CA THR A 323 14.57 -17.81 22.36
C THR A 323 15.02 -16.34 22.41
N ALA A 324 14.38 -15.55 23.26
CA ALA A 324 14.71 -14.15 23.47
C ALA A 324 14.78 -13.84 24.97
N GLU A 325 15.84 -13.14 25.37
CA GLU A 325 16.07 -12.71 26.75
C GLU A 325 16.38 -11.21 26.78
N SER A 326 16.19 -10.57 27.93
CA SER A 326 16.64 -9.19 28.15
C SER A 326 17.67 -9.17 29.27
N ILE A 327 18.79 -8.50 29.01
CA ILE A 327 19.86 -8.27 30.00
C ILE A 327 19.81 -6.85 30.59
N GLY A 328 18.77 -6.09 30.26
CA GLY A 328 18.55 -4.73 30.76
C GLY A 328 17.83 -4.68 32.10
N SER A 329 17.65 -3.46 32.63
CA SER A 329 16.90 -3.20 33.87
C SER A 329 15.75 -2.23 33.61
N ALA A 330 14.84 -2.10 34.57
CA ALA A 330 13.76 -1.12 34.51
C ALA A 330 14.26 0.33 34.40
N VAL A 331 15.48 0.63 34.89
CA VAL A 331 16.07 1.98 34.89
C VAL A 331 16.81 2.25 33.59
N THR A 332 17.53 1.26 33.07
CA THR A 332 18.40 1.42 31.89
C THR A 332 17.70 1.09 30.56
N GLY A 333 16.47 0.56 30.63
CA GLY A 333 15.78 -0.01 29.49
C GLY A 333 16.23 -1.44 29.18
N SER A 334 15.45 -2.12 28.35
CA SER A 334 15.71 -3.50 27.91
C SER A 334 16.81 -3.55 26.86
N VAL A 335 17.70 -4.53 26.96
CA VAL A 335 18.65 -4.89 25.91
C VAL A 335 18.36 -6.34 25.55
N ILE A 336 17.84 -6.55 24.36
CA ILE A 336 17.34 -7.85 23.92
C ILE A 336 18.50 -8.66 23.34
N CYS A 337 18.61 -9.91 23.77
CA CYS A 337 19.50 -10.92 23.26
C CYS A 337 18.67 -12.04 22.63
N LEU A 338 18.85 -12.28 21.34
CA LEU A 338 18.26 -13.43 20.67
C LEU A 338 19.25 -14.60 20.75
N GLN A 339 18.74 -15.80 21.01
CA GLN A 339 19.52 -17.02 21.11
C GLN A 339 18.95 -18.07 20.16
N LEU A 340 19.83 -18.76 19.44
CA LEU A 340 19.49 -19.89 18.59
C LEU A 340 20.18 -21.13 19.16
N LYS A 341 19.39 -22.15 19.50
CA LYS A 341 19.92 -23.45 19.93
C LYS A 341 19.92 -24.40 18.73
N ASP A 342 21.10 -24.89 18.33
CA ASP A 342 21.24 -25.87 17.25
C ASP A 342 20.75 -27.23 17.72
N LEU A 343 19.76 -27.79 17.02
CA LEU A 343 19.15 -29.08 17.38
C LEU A 343 20.05 -30.28 17.07
N ARG A 344 21.13 -30.10 16.31
CA ARG A 344 22.07 -31.17 15.94
C ARG A 344 23.18 -31.31 16.98
N THR A 345 23.64 -30.20 17.53
CA THR A 345 24.82 -30.14 18.42
C THR A 345 24.49 -29.72 19.84
N ASP A 346 23.26 -29.28 20.11
CA ASP A 346 22.80 -28.71 21.37
C ASP A 346 23.48 -27.38 21.75
N VAL A 347 24.28 -26.80 20.84
CA VAL A 347 25.03 -25.56 21.07
C VAL A 347 24.12 -24.34 20.92
N VAL A 348 24.21 -23.40 21.87
CA VAL A 348 23.53 -22.11 21.81
C VAL A 348 24.46 -21.06 21.19
N VAL A 349 23.96 -20.35 20.18
CA VAL A 349 24.68 -19.30 19.45
C VAL A 349 23.80 -18.07 19.26
N GLY A 350 24.41 -16.92 18.97
CA GLY A 350 23.66 -15.74 18.56
C GLY A 350 23.25 -15.80 17.09
N PRO A 351 22.18 -15.10 16.66
CA PRO A 351 21.85 -14.96 15.24
C PRO A 351 22.97 -14.37 14.37
N SER A 352 23.92 -13.65 14.96
CA SER A 352 25.11 -13.13 14.27
C SER A 352 26.12 -14.22 13.92
N ASP A 353 26.04 -15.39 14.56
CA ASP A 353 27.01 -16.50 14.43
C ASP A 353 26.51 -17.61 13.50
N VAL A 354 25.26 -17.52 13.02
CA VAL A 354 24.66 -18.47 12.07
C VAL A 354 24.72 -17.96 10.64
N GLY A 355 24.49 -18.86 9.67
CA GLY A 355 24.46 -18.53 8.26
C GLY A 355 23.54 -17.35 7.93
N PHE A 356 23.98 -16.50 7.02
CA PHE A 356 23.35 -15.23 6.62
C PHE A 356 21.84 -15.33 6.34
N GLY A 357 21.37 -16.48 5.82
CA GLY A 357 19.97 -16.69 5.44
C GLY A 357 18.96 -16.57 6.59
N ILE A 358 19.29 -16.98 7.82
CA ILE A 358 18.35 -16.88 8.95
C ILE A 358 18.06 -15.42 9.29
N GLY A 359 19.08 -14.56 9.21
CA GLY A 359 18.94 -13.12 9.45
C GLY A 359 18.04 -12.42 8.44
N GLN A 360 18.06 -12.86 7.18
CA GLN A 360 17.16 -12.35 6.14
C GLN A 360 15.73 -12.90 6.27
N LEU A 361 15.59 -14.15 6.70
CA LEU A 361 14.30 -14.82 6.80
C LEU A 361 13.48 -14.32 8.00
N LEU A 362 14.15 -14.07 9.14
CA LEU A 362 13.47 -13.80 10.41
C LEU A 362 12.54 -12.57 10.36
N PRO A 363 12.91 -11.42 9.78
CA PRO A 363 11.99 -10.29 9.64
C PRO A 363 10.73 -10.61 8.83
N ILE A 364 10.85 -11.44 7.78
CA ILE A 364 9.71 -11.86 6.96
C ILE A 364 8.74 -12.72 7.79
N ILE A 365 9.29 -13.70 8.52
CA ILE A 365 8.50 -14.59 9.39
C ILE A 365 7.79 -13.77 10.48
N VAL A 366 8.53 -12.90 11.16
CA VAL A 366 7.97 -12.07 12.24
C VAL A 366 6.90 -11.15 11.71
N GLU A 367 7.11 -10.47 10.57
CA GLU A 367 6.12 -9.58 9.98
C GLU A 367 4.83 -10.34 9.63
N GLY A 368 4.93 -11.48 8.96
CA GLY A 368 3.76 -12.29 8.57
C GLY A 368 2.97 -12.87 9.75
N ILE A 369 3.61 -13.10 10.91
CA ILE A 369 2.96 -13.62 12.12
C ILE A 369 2.38 -12.49 13.00
N VAL A 370 3.09 -11.36 13.11
CA VAL A 370 2.72 -10.25 13.99
C VAL A 370 1.55 -9.45 13.42
N ARG A 371 1.50 -9.32 12.08
CA ARG A 371 0.47 -8.61 11.36
C ARG A 371 -0.78 -9.48 11.16
N GLY A 372 -1.93 -8.84 11.17
CA GLY A 372 -3.20 -9.41 10.71
C GLY A 372 -3.95 -8.36 9.90
N GLU A 373 -4.73 -8.80 8.91
CA GLU A 373 -5.52 -7.93 8.03
C GLU A 373 -4.69 -6.84 7.33
N SER A 374 -3.41 -7.13 7.07
CA SER A 374 -2.44 -6.17 6.52
C SER A 374 -2.03 -6.50 5.08
N THR A 375 -1.51 -5.52 4.36
CA THR A 375 -0.89 -5.73 3.04
C THR A 375 0.64 -5.61 3.20
N ILE A 376 1.36 -6.71 3.01
CA ILE A 376 2.80 -6.77 3.26
C ILE A 376 3.51 -6.79 1.91
N CYS A 377 4.22 -5.70 1.61
CA CYS A 377 5.11 -5.63 0.46
C CYS A 377 6.49 -6.15 0.86
N VAL A 378 7.05 -7.09 0.09
CA VAL A 378 8.41 -7.59 0.32
C VAL A 378 9.18 -7.66 -0.98
N GLU A 379 10.37 -7.08 -0.99
CA GLU A 379 11.29 -7.17 -2.11
C GLU A 379 12.30 -8.31 -1.88
N GLN A 380 12.50 -9.10 -2.93
CA GLN A 380 13.53 -10.13 -3.07
C GLN A 380 13.70 -10.99 -1.79
N PRO A 381 12.62 -11.63 -1.29
CA PRO A 381 12.68 -12.45 -0.08
C PRO A 381 13.63 -13.65 -0.21
N GLU A 382 13.97 -14.05 -1.43
CA GLU A 382 14.86 -15.17 -1.75
C GLU A 382 16.36 -14.88 -1.62
N ILE A 383 16.76 -13.61 -1.51
CA ILE A 383 18.18 -13.23 -1.53
C ILE A 383 18.94 -13.92 -0.39
N HIS A 384 20.08 -14.51 -0.73
CA HIS A 384 20.94 -15.28 0.18
C HIS A 384 20.28 -16.53 0.81
N LEU A 385 19.16 -17.01 0.26
CA LEU A 385 18.51 -18.26 0.66
C LEU A 385 18.78 -19.39 -0.34
N HIS A 386 19.00 -20.59 0.18
CA HIS A 386 19.06 -21.80 -0.63
C HIS A 386 17.71 -22.03 -1.35
N PRO A 387 17.67 -22.50 -2.61
CA PRO A 387 16.43 -22.73 -3.38
C PRO A 387 15.34 -23.49 -2.62
N ARG A 388 15.73 -24.52 -1.85
CA ARG A 388 14.82 -25.25 -0.95
C ARG A 388 14.07 -24.31 0.01
N LEU A 389 14.76 -23.40 0.69
CA LEU A 389 14.14 -22.43 1.62
C LEU A 389 13.24 -21.42 0.89
N GLN A 390 13.58 -21.05 -0.35
CA GLN A 390 12.72 -20.21 -1.19
C GLN A 390 11.39 -20.91 -1.50
N ALA A 391 11.41 -22.23 -1.72
CA ALA A 391 10.20 -23.03 -1.88
C ALA A 391 9.40 -23.12 -0.56
N HIS A 392 10.05 -23.25 0.61
CA HIS A 392 9.32 -23.22 1.89
C HIS A 392 8.73 -21.83 2.20
N LEU A 393 9.36 -20.75 1.71
CA LEU A 393 8.81 -19.38 1.83
C LEU A 393 7.46 -19.26 1.12
N ALA A 394 7.27 -19.93 -0.02
CA ALA A 394 5.96 -19.97 -0.67
C ALA A 394 4.88 -20.58 0.25
N ASN A 395 5.18 -21.66 0.98
CA ASN A 395 4.24 -22.23 1.95
C ASN A 395 3.91 -21.24 3.08
N PHE A 396 4.91 -20.47 3.53
CA PHE A 396 4.71 -19.42 4.53
C PHE A 396 3.79 -18.30 4.02
N PHE A 397 4.02 -17.84 2.79
CA PHE A 397 3.16 -16.82 2.18
C PHE A 397 1.73 -17.32 1.99
N ILE A 398 1.53 -18.58 1.59
CA ILE A 398 0.21 -19.24 1.49
C ILE A 398 -0.51 -19.30 2.84
N GLU A 399 0.18 -19.75 3.89
CA GLU A 399 -0.48 -19.88 5.20
C GLU A 399 -0.84 -18.51 5.77
N THR A 400 0.07 -17.54 5.65
CA THR A 400 -0.15 -16.19 6.18
C THR A 400 -1.02 -15.32 5.27
N SER A 401 -1.24 -15.69 4.00
CA SER A 401 -2.17 -14.97 3.11
C SER A 401 -3.64 -15.18 3.47
N LYS A 402 -3.95 -16.13 4.37
CA LYS A 402 -5.30 -16.31 4.91
C LYS A 402 -5.74 -15.11 5.76
N THR A 403 -4.80 -14.39 6.35
CA THR A 403 -5.06 -13.22 7.19
C THR A 403 -4.45 -11.94 6.63
N ASN A 404 -3.37 -12.04 5.86
CA ASN A 404 -2.66 -10.92 5.25
C ASN A 404 -2.73 -10.99 3.72
N GLN A 405 -2.33 -9.92 3.05
CA GLN A 405 -2.09 -9.89 1.62
C GLN A 405 -0.59 -9.72 1.39
N TRP A 406 0.00 -10.45 0.44
CA TRP A 406 1.41 -10.35 0.09
C TRP A 406 1.60 -9.76 -1.31
N ILE A 407 2.47 -8.76 -1.42
CA ILE A 407 2.94 -8.21 -2.71
C ILE A 407 4.45 -8.40 -2.75
N ILE A 408 4.90 -9.34 -3.59
CA ILE A 408 6.25 -9.88 -3.55
C ILE A 408 6.93 -9.55 -4.87
N GLU A 409 7.99 -8.75 -4.84
CA GLU A 409 8.92 -8.67 -5.97
C GLU A 409 9.95 -9.80 -5.83
N THR A 410 10.08 -10.66 -6.84
CA THR A 410 10.96 -11.83 -6.76
C THR A 410 11.50 -12.24 -8.12
N HIS A 411 12.63 -12.91 -8.09
CA HIS A 411 13.27 -13.61 -9.21
C HIS A 411 13.35 -15.13 -8.92
N SER A 412 12.68 -15.62 -7.89
CA SER A 412 12.77 -17.01 -7.48
C SER A 412 11.90 -17.90 -8.36
N GLU A 413 12.55 -18.76 -9.14
CA GLU A 413 11.92 -19.89 -9.83
C GLU A 413 11.35 -20.90 -8.82
N SER A 414 12.08 -21.15 -7.73
CA SER A 414 11.67 -22.12 -6.69
C SER A 414 10.38 -21.70 -5.97
N LEU A 415 10.19 -20.40 -5.76
CA LEU A 415 8.95 -19.85 -5.21
C LEU A 415 7.79 -20.09 -6.20
N MET A 416 7.97 -19.75 -7.48
CA MET A 416 6.94 -19.96 -8.51
C MET A 416 6.54 -21.44 -8.65
N LEU A 417 7.53 -22.32 -8.79
CA LEU A 417 7.30 -23.76 -8.92
C LEU A 417 6.55 -24.33 -7.70
N ARG A 418 6.80 -23.81 -6.49
CA ARG A 418 6.03 -24.21 -5.31
C ARG A 418 4.58 -23.72 -5.38
N MET A 419 4.34 -22.49 -5.84
CA MET A 419 2.97 -21.98 -6.03
C MET A 419 2.19 -22.83 -7.03
N GLN A 420 2.77 -23.12 -8.20
CA GLN A 420 2.15 -24.01 -9.21
C GLN A 420 1.88 -25.40 -8.63
N ASN A 421 2.83 -25.97 -7.87
CA ASN A 421 2.66 -27.25 -7.20
C ASN A 421 1.48 -27.23 -6.21
N LYS A 422 1.27 -26.14 -5.48
CA LYS A 422 0.19 -26.00 -4.49
C LYS A 422 -1.19 -25.80 -5.15
N ILE A 423 -1.23 -25.10 -6.29
CA ILE A 423 -2.43 -25.01 -7.13
C ILE A 423 -2.80 -26.40 -7.66
N ARG A 424 -1.83 -27.14 -8.23
CA ARG A 424 -2.04 -28.50 -8.76
C ARG A 424 -2.51 -29.49 -7.69
N GLN A 425 -2.09 -29.30 -6.44
CA GLN A 425 -2.54 -30.07 -5.28
C GLN A 425 -3.92 -29.64 -4.75
N LYS A 426 -4.51 -28.58 -5.31
CA LYS A 426 -5.78 -27.97 -4.90
C LYS A 426 -5.76 -27.44 -3.46
N GLU A 427 -4.58 -27.07 -2.97
CA GLU A 427 -4.42 -26.45 -1.65
C GLU A 427 -4.72 -24.93 -1.69
N ILE A 428 -4.53 -24.31 -2.85
CA ILE A 428 -4.88 -22.90 -3.14
C ILE A 428 -5.56 -22.83 -4.51
N ALA A 429 -6.40 -21.82 -4.73
CA ALA A 429 -7.01 -21.56 -6.02
C ALA A 429 -6.10 -20.69 -6.90
N PRO A 430 -6.18 -20.80 -8.25
CA PRO A 430 -5.45 -19.89 -9.14
C PRO A 430 -5.76 -18.41 -8.87
N SER A 431 -7.00 -18.09 -8.47
CA SER A 431 -7.42 -16.73 -8.11
C SER A 431 -6.75 -16.17 -6.85
N ASP A 432 -6.15 -17.02 -6.02
CA ASP A 432 -5.43 -16.57 -4.81
C ASP A 432 -4.04 -16.01 -5.16
N VAL A 433 -3.55 -16.26 -6.38
CA VAL A 433 -2.22 -15.87 -6.85
C VAL A 433 -2.32 -15.02 -8.12
N SER A 434 -1.79 -13.80 -8.06
CA SER A 434 -1.62 -12.92 -9.21
C SER A 434 -0.15 -12.92 -9.62
N VAL A 435 0.17 -13.33 -10.85
CA VAL A 435 1.53 -13.32 -11.38
C VAL A 435 1.64 -12.21 -12.42
N ILE A 436 2.59 -11.31 -12.18
CA ILE A 436 2.77 -10.09 -12.95
C ILE A 436 4.19 -10.07 -13.49
N TYR A 437 4.34 -9.83 -14.79
CA TYR A 437 5.62 -9.62 -15.42
C TYR A 437 5.74 -8.19 -15.93
N VAL A 438 6.78 -7.48 -15.48
CA VAL A 438 7.08 -6.11 -15.92
C VAL A 438 8.16 -6.16 -16.97
N GLN A 439 7.81 -5.83 -18.21
CA GLN A 439 8.72 -5.82 -19.36
C GLN A 439 9.09 -4.38 -19.74
N PRO A 440 10.38 -4.06 -19.96
CA PRO A 440 10.76 -2.77 -20.50
C PRO A 440 10.44 -2.70 -22.01
N THR A 441 9.79 -1.63 -22.46
CA THR A 441 9.53 -1.38 -23.89
C THR A 441 10.11 -0.02 -24.30
N LYS A 442 10.17 0.26 -25.61
CA LYS A 442 10.61 1.57 -26.14
C LYS A 442 9.75 2.73 -25.63
N SER A 443 8.47 2.47 -25.33
CA SER A 443 7.53 3.45 -24.81
C SER A 443 7.51 3.54 -23.29
N GLY A 444 8.26 2.71 -22.56
CA GLY A 444 8.20 2.60 -21.09
C GLY A 444 7.91 1.17 -20.62
N ALA A 445 7.78 0.97 -19.33
CA ALA A 445 7.46 -0.33 -18.75
C ALA A 445 6.01 -0.74 -19.06
N GLN A 446 5.83 -2.00 -19.46
CA GLN A 446 4.55 -2.62 -19.71
C GLN A 446 4.33 -3.77 -18.71
N ILE A 447 3.09 -3.90 -18.24
CA ILE A 447 2.66 -4.95 -17.33
C ILE A 447 1.94 -6.04 -18.13
N ILE A 448 2.34 -7.28 -17.90
CA ILE A 448 1.75 -8.48 -18.48
C ILE A 448 1.27 -9.36 -17.33
N GLU A 449 -0.03 -9.65 -17.30
CA GLU A 449 -0.58 -10.66 -16.38
C GLU A 449 -0.25 -12.06 -16.93
N ILE A 450 0.23 -12.96 -16.06
CA ILE A 450 0.51 -14.35 -16.39
C ILE A 450 -0.49 -15.24 -15.63
N PRO A 451 -1.74 -15.36 -16.11
CA PRO A 451 -2.74 -16.16 -15.41
C PRO A 451 -2.39 -17.65 -15.47
N MET A 452 -2.84 -18.39 -14.45
CA MET A 452 -2.69 -19.84 -14.34
C MET A 452 -4.06 -20.51 -14.44
N ASP A 453 -4.09 -21.74 -14.93
CA ASP A 453 -5.26 -22.61 -14.88
C ASP A 453 -5.36 -23.38 -13.55
N ASP A 454 -6.39 -24.24 -13.45
CA ASP A 454 -6.65 -25.06 -12.26
C ASP A 454 -5.58 -26.14 -11.99
N ASP A 455 -4.71 -26.44 -12.97
CA ASP A 455 -3.58 -27.37 -12.84
C ASP A 455 -2.26 -26.63 -12.52
N GLY A 456 -2.31 -25.30 -12.43
CA GLY A 456 -1.19 -24.42 -12.12
C GLY A 456 -0.30 -24.12 -13.33
N ASP A 457 -0.74 -24.44 -14.54
CA ASP A 457 0.01 -24.16 -15.76
C ASP A 457 -0.30 -22.74 -16.26
N PHE A 458 0.70 -22.08 -16.85
CA PHE A 458 0.53 -20.72 -17.36
C PHE A 458 -0.32 -20.71 -18.62
N LEU A 459 -1.31 -19.81 -18.67
CA LEU A 459 -2.19 -19.63 -19.83
C LEU A 459 -1.58 -18.75 -20.92
N VAL A 460 -0.46 -18.10 -20.64
CA VAL A 460 0.31 -17.28 -21.58
C VAL A 460 1.78 -17.67 -21.49
N GLU A 461 2.50 -17.52 -22.60
CA GLU A 461 3.94 -17.75 -22.61
C GLU A 461 4.66 -16.73 -21.72
N TRP A 462 5.68 -17.22 -21.00
CA TRP A 462 6.46 -16.38 -20.12
C TRP A 462 7.41 -15.47 -20.93
N PRO A 463 7.39 -14.14 -20.74
CA PRO A 463 8.26 -13.24 -21.50
C PRO A 463 9.75 -13.43 -21.15
N GLU A 464 10.61 -13.49 -22.16
CA GLU A 464 12.06 -13.62 -22.02
C GLU A 464 12.53 -14.81 -21.17
N GLY A 465 12.01 -16.01 -21.44
CA GLY A 465 12.72 -17.26 -21.13
C GLY A 465 13.13 -17.49 -19.67
N PHE A 466 12.43 -16.94 -18.68
CA PHE A 466 12.78 -17.10 -17.25
C PHE A 466 12.96 -18.56 -16.82
N PHE A 467 12.16 -19.47 -17.35
CA PHE A 467 12.37 -20.92 -17.21
C PHE A 467 13.31 -21.49 -18.28
N GLU A 468 13.26 -20.93 -19.49
CA GLU A 468 14.01 -21.41 -20.66
C GLU A 468 15.51 -21.23 -20.55
N GLU A 469 16.01 -20.21 -19.85
CA GLU A 469 17.46 -19.97 -19.73
C GLU A 469 18.13 -21.12 -18.99
N ARG A 470 17.46 -21.68 -17.98
CA ARG A 470 17.91 -22.92 -17.33
C ARG A 470 17.94 -24.09 -18.30
N PHE A 471 16.94 -24.23 -19.17
CA PHE A 471 16.93 -25.26 -20.21
C PHE A 471 18.06 -25.02 -21.22
N LYS A 472 18.27 -23.80 -21.71
CA LYS A 472 19.35 -23.43 -22.63
C LYS A 472 20.72 -23.72 -22.02
N GLU A 473 20.95 -23.34 -20.76
CA GLU A 473 22.19 -23.63 -20.03
C GLU A 473 22.38 -25.13 -19.78
N THR A 474 21.30 -25.87 -19.49
CA THR A 474 21.36 -27.33 -19.27
C THR A 474 21.65 -28.10 -20.56
N PHE A 475 21.12 -27.62 -21.69
CA PHE A 475 21.17 -28.33 -22.97
C PHE A 475 22.12 -27.70 -24.01
N GLY A 476 22.77 -26.57 -23.70
CA GLY A 476 23.74 -25.88 -24.56
C GLY A 476 23.17 -25.36 -25.88
N LEU A 477 21.89 -24.94 -25.87
CA LEU A 477 21.13 -24.53 -27.07
C LEU A 477 21.25 -23.04 -27.39
#